data_AF-A0A619WKS2-F1
#
_entry.id   AF-A0A619WKS2-F1
#
_cell.length_a   1.000
_cell.length_b   1.000
_cell.length_c   1.000
_cell.angle_alpha   90.00
_cell.angle_beta   90.00
_cell.angle_gamma   90.00
#
_symmetry.space_group_name_H-M   'P 1'
#
loop_
_entity.id
_entity.type
_entity.pdbx_description
1 polymer ?
#
loop_
_entity_poly.entity_id
_entity_poly.type
_entity_poly.pdbx_seq_one_letter_code
_entity_poly.pdbx_strand_id
1 'polypeptide(L)'
;MNTHRGAIFAFGLLSAAIGRLLARGEPLEQNRICDQVARLSRNIVAHELSAKKAGKLTKSETHFQCYGLSGARGEAESGFRTVRTQALPVFNRVVQEHDDTHLALLQTLLHLMAWNDDTNLVSRGGLEGLYYVQQQAQKLLWQGGVLVEGGIEAMQSLDDELILRNLSPGGSADLLAVTWFLSHFPAGSLYPE
;
A
#
# COMPACT_ATOMS: atom_id res chain seq x y z
N MET A 1 11.75 11.85 11.29
CA MET A 1 10.35 11.49 11.62
C MET A 1 9.60 11.13 10.36
N ASN A 2 8.87 10.00 10.38
CA ASN A 2 7.89 9.68 9.34
C ASN A 2 6.60 10.46 9.66
N THR A 3 6.03 11.18 8.69
CA THR A 3 4.91 12.10 8.95
C THR A 3 3.58 11.54 8.47
N HIS A 4 3.53 10.24 8.15
CA HIS A 4 2.34 9.53 7.65
C HIS A 4 1.63 10.26 6.49
N ARG A 5 2.42 10.98 5.66
CA ARG A 5 1.87 11.81 4.58
C ARG A 5 1.10 10.98 3.55
N GLY A 6 1.55 9.75 3.29
CA GLY A 6 0.86 8.84 2.36
C GLY A 6 -0.47 8.36 2.93
N ALA A 7 -0.51 7.92 4.19
CA ALA A 7 -1.76 7.59 4.88
C ALA A 7 -2.76 8.77 4.91
N ILE A 8 -2.33 9.98 5.30
CA ILE A 8 -3.20 11.16 5.33
C ILE A 8 -3.79 11.45 3.94
N PHE A 9 -2.96 11.36 2.90
CA PHE A 9 -3.40 11.53 1.51
C PHE A 9 -4.43 10.47 1.10
N ALA A 10 -4.14 9.19 1.39
CA ALA A 10 -5.02 8.07 1.05
C ALA A 10 -6.37 8.17 1.79
N PHE A 11 -6.36 8.43 3.10
CA PHE A 11 -7.58 8.56 3.89
C PHE A 11 -8.40 9.80 3.52
N GLY A 12 -7.76 10.90 3.13
CA GLY A 12 -8.46 12.07 2.59
C GLY A 12 -9.28 11.72 1.34
N LEU A 13 -8.69 10.97 0.41
CA LEU A 13 -9.36 10.52 -0.81
C LEU A 13 -10.45 9.49 -0.54
N LEU A 14 -10.19 8.51 0.33
CA LEU A 14 -11.19 7.51 0.74
C LEU A 14 -12.40 8.17 1.40
N SER A 15 -12.16 9.13 2.29
CA SER A 15 -13.22 9.90 2.96
C SER A 15 -14.04 10.71 1.96
N ALA A 16 -13.39 11.38 1.00
CA ALA A 16 -14.07 12.12 -0.06
C ALA A 16 -14.90 11.19 -0.98
N ALA A 17 -14.37 10.01 -1.31
CA ALA A 17 -15.06 9.01 -2.11
C ALA A 17 -16.31 8.49 -1.39
N ILE A 18 -16.19 8.11 -0.12
CA ILE A 18 -17.31 7.66 0.71
C ILE A 18 -18.38 8.75 0.82
N GLY A 19 -17.98 9.99 1.13
CA GLY A 19 -18.92 11.11 1.23
C GLY A 19 -19.71 11.34 -0.07
N ARG A 20 -19.05 11.17 -1.22
CA ARG A 20 -19.71 11.29 -2.53
C ARG A 20 -20.67 10.14 -2.83
N LEU A 21 -20.33 8.91 -2.45
CA LEU A 21 -21.22 7.75 -2.60
C LEU A 21 -22.45 7.88 -1.70
N LEU A 22 -22.24 8.27 -0.43
CA LEU A 22 -23.33 8.54 0.52
C LEU A 22 -24.30 9.61 0.01
N ALA A 23 -23.77 10.72 -0.51
CA ALA A 23 -24.61 11.80 -1.06
C ALA A 23 -25.46 11.38 -2.27
N ARG A 24 -25.13 10.26 -2.92
CA ARG A 24 -25.87 9.68 -4.05
C ARG A 24 -26.74 8.48 -3.67
N GLY A 25 -26.72 8.07 -2.41
CA GLY A 25 -27.38 6.83 -1.97
C GLY A 25 -26.77 5.57 -2.57
N GLU A 26 -25.50 5.60 -2.97
CA GLU A 26 -24.80 4.44 -3.52
C GLU A 26 -24.23 3.55 -2.39
N PRO A 27 -24.18 2.21 -2.58
CA PRO A 27 -23.56 1.29 -1.62
C PRO A 27 -22.09 1.60 -1.35
N LEU A 28 -21.69 1.45 -0.08
CA LEU A 28 -20.30 1.56 0.36
C LEU A 28 -19.60 0.21 0.26
N GLU A 29 -19.20 -0.12 -0.96
CA GLU A 29 -18.49 -1.36 -1.28
C GLU A 29 -17.02 -1.07 -1.62
N GLN A 30 -16.11 -1.99 -1.29
CA GLN A 30 -14.67 -1.84 -1.52
C GLN A 30 -14.36 -1.40 -2.95
N ASN A 31 -14.92 -2.11 -3.95
CA ASN A 31 -14.71 -1.79 -5.36
C ASN A 31 -15.26 -0.41 -5.73
N ARG A 32 -16.48 -0.07 -5.28
CA ARG A 32 -17.09 1.25 -5.55
C ARG A 32 -16.32 2.40 -4.94
N ILE A 33 -15.87 2.23 -3.69
CA ILE A 33 -15.05 3.23 -2.99
C ILE A 33 -13.76 3.46 -3.76
N CYS A 34 -13.04 2.38 -4.09
CA CYS A 34 -11.80 2.42 -4.86
C CYS A 34 -11.97 3.05 -6.26
N ASP A 35 -13.01 2.67 -6.99
CA ASP A 35 -13.30 3.23 -8.31
C ASP A 35 -13.67 4.72 -8.20
N GLN A 36 -14.36 5.12 -7.13
CA GLN A 36 -14.65 6.52 -6.86
C GLN A 36 -13.38 7.31 -6.49
N VAL A 37 -12.42 6.71 -5.78
CA VAL A 37 -11.09 7.30 -5.59
C VAL A 37 -10.37 7.49 -6.92
N ALA A 38 -10.31 6.45 -7.77
CA ALA A 38 -9.69 6.54 -9.10
C ALA A 38 -10.30 7.67 -9.95
N ARG A 39 -11.62 7.87 -9.86
CA ARG A 39 -12.32 8.99 -10.53
C ARG A 39 -11.92 10.36 -9.97
N LEU A 40 -11.74 10.49 -8.66
CA LEU A 40 -11.30 11.74 -8.02
C LEU A 40 -9.83 12.05 -8.34
N SER A 41 -9.01 11.02 -8.49
CA SER A 41 -7.56 11.10 -8.71
C SER A 41 -7.14 10.99 -10.17
N ARG A 42 -8.09 11.05 -11.12
CA ARG A 42 -7.80 10.90 -12.54
C ARG A 42 -6.76 11.94 -13.00
N ASN A 43 -5.72 11.46 -13.68
CA ASN A 43 -4.59 12.24 -14.21
C ASN A 43 -3.72 12.93 -13.15
N ILE A 44 -3.86 12.60 -11.87
CA ILE A 44 -3.02 13.19 -10.81
C ILE A 44 -1.54 12.88 -11.03
N VAL A 45 -1.19 11.70 -11.57
CA VAL A 45 0.20 11.33 -11.87
C VAL A 45 0.76 12.22 -12.97
N ALA A 46 0.00 12.41 -14.06
CA ALA A 46 0.39 13.29 -15.16
C ALA A 46 0.54 14.75 -14.68
N HIS A 47 -0.42 15.25 -13.90
CA HIS A 47 -0.44 16.63 -13.44
C HIS A 47 0.62 16.94 -12.37
N GLU A 48 0.85 16.03 -11.43
CA GLU A 48 1.73 16.28 -10.28
C GLU A 48 3.16 15.78 -10.47
N LEU A 49 3.37 14.67 -11.21
CA LEU A 49 4.68 14.01 -11.30
C LEU A 49 5.37 14.19 -12.66
N SER A 50 4.61 14.39 -13.73
CA SER A 50 5.15 14.51 -15.10
C SER A 50 5.46 15.94 -15.53
N ALA A 51 4.91 16.95 -14.85
CA ALA A 51 5.10 18.34 -15.22
C ALA A 51 6.55 18.78 -14.97
N LYS A 52 7.24 19.25 -16.02
CA LYS A 52 8.52 19.96 -15.89
C LYS A 52 8.29 21.32 -15.25
N LYS A 53 8.24 21.37 -13.92
CA LYS A 53 8.20 22.63 -13.18
C LYS A 53 9.61 23.25 -13.18
N ALA A 54 9.68 24.56 -13.37
CA ALA A 54 10.93 25.30 -13.16
C ALA A 54 11.28 25.26 -11.66
N GLY A 55 12.29 24.49 -11.29
CA GLY A 55 12.74 24.36 -9.89
C GLY A 55 13.37 23.02 -9.56
N LYS A 56 13.75 22.85 -8.28
CA LYS A 56 14.27 21.58 -7.76
C LYS A 56 13.12 20.58 -7.65
N LEU A 57 13.27 19.42 -8.30
CA LEU A 57 12.29 18.33 -8.23
C LEU A 57 12.10 17.86 -6.79
N THR A 58 10.84 17.58 -6.44
CA THR A 58 10.50 16.85 -5.22
C THR A 58 10.97 15.40 -5.32
N LYS A 59 11.13 14.73 -4.17
CA LYS A 59 11.52 13.29 -4.16
C LYS A 59 10.58 12.43 -5.00
N SER A 60 9.27 12.70 -4.94
CA SER A 60 8.25 11.98 -5.71
C SER A 60 8.39 12.21 -7.21
N GLU A 61 8.64 13.45 -7.66
CA GLU A 61 8.90 13.75 -9.08
C GLU A 61 10.21 13.10 -9.55
N THR A 62 11.28 13.12 -8.74
CA THR A 62 12.54 12.45 -9.06
C THR A 62 12.35 10.94 -9.21
N HIS A 63 11.68 10.28 -8.27
CA HIS A 63 11.44 8.84 -8.33
C HIS A 63 10.61 8.45 -9.55
N PHE A 64 9.58 9.25 -9.88
CA PHE A 64 8.77 9.00 -11.06
C PHE A 64 9.56 9.20 -12.36
N GLN A 65 10.33 10.30 -12.48
CA GLN A 65 11.09 10.59 -13.70
C GLN A 65 12.28 9.66 -13.91
N CYS A 66 12.96 9.23 -12.84
CA CYS A 66 14.14 8.36 -12.93
C CYS A 66 13.78 6.87 -12.98
N TYR A 67 12.71 6.44 -12.30
CA TYR A 67 12.42 5.02 -12.06
C TYR A 67 10.99 4.62 -12.40
N GLY A 68 10.12 5.53 -12.84
CA GLY A 68 8.71 5.25 -13.13
C GLY A 68 7.84 5.04 -11.89
N LEU A 69 8.37 5.27 -10.69
CA LEU A 69 7.68 5.00 -9.43
C LEU A 69 6.71 6.13 -9.07
N SER A 70 5.42 5.88 -9.27
CA SER A 70 4.33 6.84 -9.04
C SER A 70 3.89 6.92 -7.57
N GLY A 71 4.22 5.90 -6.76
CA GLY A 71 3.96 5.84 -5.32
C GLY A 71 2.48 6.08 -4.98
N ALA A 72 2.22 6.82 -3.90
CA ALA A 72 0.86 7.08 -3.41
C ALA A 72 -0.08 7.70 -4.47
N ARG A 73 0.44 8.49 -5.42
CA ARG A 73 -0.38 9.08 -6.50
C ARG A 73 -0.84 8.02 -7.49
N GLY A 74 0.05 7.09 -7.87
CA GLY A 74 -0.31 5.98 -8.74
C GLY A 74 -1.29 5.01 -8.09
N GLU A 75 -1.11 4.75 -6.79
CA GLU A 75 -2.08 3.97 -6.01
C GLU A 75 -3.45 4.64 -6.04
N ALA A 76 -3.54 5.92 -5.72
CA ALA A 76 -4.81 6.65 -5.77
C ALA A 76 -5.43 6.69 -7.19
N GLU A 77 -4.65 7.02 -8.21
CA GLU A 77 -5.12 7.09 -9.61
C GLU A 77 -5.64 5.73 -10.12
N SER A 78 -5.02 4.64 -9.67
CA SER A 78 -5.45 3.27 -9.99
C SER A 78 -6.58 2.72 -9.11
N GLY A 79 -7.05 3.49 -8.12
CA GLY A 79 -8.05 3.05 -7.17
C GLY A 79 -7.53 2.01 -6.18
N PHE A 80 -6.30 2.20 -5.68
CA PHE A 80 -5.58 1.29 -4.79
C PHE A 80 -5.45 -0.12 -5.34
N ARG A 81 -4.96 -0.25 -6.58
CA ARG A 81 -4.81 -1.53 -7.26
C ARG A 81 -4.04 -2.55 -6.41
N THR A 82 -2.92 -2.16 -5.82
CA THR A 82 -2.10 -3.06 -5.00
C THR A 82 -2.87 -3.59 -3.80
N VAL A 83 -3.69 -2.73 -3.16
CA VAL A 83 -4.56 -3.17 -2.06
C VAL A 83 -5.60 -4.18 -2.55
N ARG A 84 -6.29 -3.88 -3.66
CA ARG A 84 -7.36 -4.73 -4.20
C ARG A 84 -6.85 -6.10 -4.69
N THR A 85 -5.69 -6.13 -5.34
CA THR A 85 -5.20 -7.33 -6.03
C THR A 85 -4.18 -8.14 -5.25
N GLN A 86 -3.52 -7.55 -4.25
CA GLN A 86 -2.47 -8.23 -3.47
C GLN A 86 -2.80 -8.26 -1.98
N ALA A 87 -3.12 -7.11 -1.37
CA ALA A 87 -3.25 -7.04 0.08
C ALA A 87 -4.55 -7.63 0.63
N LEU A 88 -5.72 -7.19 0.13
CA LEU A 88 -7.03 -7.69 0.55
C LEU A 88 -7.18 -9.21 0.38
N PRO A 89 -6.74 -9.83 -0.74
CA PRO A 89 -6.78 -11.29 -0.87
C PRO A 89 -5.98 -12.02 0.21
N VAL A 90 -4.77 -11.54 0.54
CA VAL A 90 -3.93 -12.14 1.59
C VAL A 90 -4.57 -11.96 2.95
N PHE A 91 -5.02 -10.75 3.26
CA PHE A 91 -5.68 -10.42 4.52
C PHE A 91 -6.92 -11.30 4.74
N ASN A 92 -7.84 -11.33 3.76
CA ASN A 92 -9.08 -12.10 3.85
C ASN A 92 -8.81 -13.61 3.99
N ARG A 93 -7.84 -14.15 3.25
CA ARG A 93 -7.46 -15.57 3.35
C ARG A 93 -6.99 -15.90 4.76
N VAL A 94 -6.07 -15.12 5.32
CA VAL A 94 -5.51 -15.40 6.66
C VAL A 94 -6.57 -15.27 7.75
N VAL A 95 -7.45 -14.25 7.65
CA VAL A 95 -8.60 -14.13 8.57
C VAL A 95 -9.51 -15.37 8.48
N GLN A 96 -9.82 -15.84 7.27
CA GLN A 96 -10.67 -17.02 7.08
C GLN A 96 -10.03 -18.32 7.59
N GLU A 97 -8.72 -18.48 7.42
CA GLU A 97 -8.00 -19.70 7.78
C GLU A 97 -7.66 -19.77 9.28
N HIS A 98 -7.41 -18.63 9.93
CA HIS A 98 -6.84 -18.58 11.28
C HIS A 98 -7.71 -17.84 12.32
N ASP A 99 -8.75 -17.11 11.90
CA ASP A 99 -9.56 -16.23 12.77
C ASP A 99 -8.72 -15.24 13.60
N ASP A 100 -7.54 -14.85 13.06
CA ASP A 100 -6.60 -13.94 13.71
C ASP A 100 -6.29 -12.75 12.82
N THR A 101 -6.85 -11.61 13.21
CA THR A 101 -6.67 -10.33 12.52
C THR A 101 -5.23 -9.81 12.62
N HIS A 102 -4.58 -9.96 13.77
CA HIS A 102 -3.22 -9.47 13.97
C HIS A 102 -2.24 -10.26 13.09
N LEU A 103 -2.41 -11.58 13.05
CA LEU A 103 -1.65 -12.45 12.15
C LEU A 103 -1.90 -12.10 10.68
N ALA A 104 -3.16 -11.82 10.29
CA ALA A 104 -3.50 -11.39 8.94
C ALA A 104 -2.87 -10.05 8.55
N LEU A 105 -2.78 -9.09 9.47
CA LEU A 105 -2.10 -7.82 9.24
C LEU A 105 -0.59 -8.00 9.05
N LEU A 106 0.05 -8.82 9.89
CA LEU A 106 1.49 -9.11 9.76
C LEU A 106 1.81 -9.81 8.44
N GLN A 107 1.05 -10.85 8.07
CA GLN A 107 1.26 -11.57 6.82
C GLN A 107 1.01 -10.67 5.61
N THR A 108 -0.01 -9.82 5.67
CA THR A 108 -0.30 -8.84 4.62
C THR A 108 0.80 -7.78 4.50
N LEU A 109 1.34 -7.29 5.62
CA LEU A 109 2.45 -6.35 5.62
C LEU A 109 3.69 -6.96 4.98
N LEU A 110 4.01 -8.20 5.36
CA LEU A 110 5.11 -8.95 4.78
C LEU A 110 4.91 -9.14 3.27
N HIS A 111 3.68 -9.42 2.83
CA HIS A 111 3.35 -9.48 1.42
C HIS A 111 3.57 -8.13 0.72
N LEU A 112 3.05 -7.04 1.28
CA LEU A 112 3.28 -5.71 0.71
C LEU A 112 4.77 -5.35 0.63
N MET A 113 5.58 -5.69 1.64
CA MET A 113 7.03 -5.47 1.58
C MET A 113 7.73 -6.24 0.45
N ALA A 114 7.22 -7.42 0.09
CA ALA A 114 7.80 -8.28 -0.94
C ALA A 114 7.53 -7.79 -2.38
N TRP A 115 6.43 -7.08 -2.64
CA TRP A 115 6.01 -6.74 -4.01
C TRP A 115 5.65 -5.27 -4.26
N ASN A 116 5.47 -4.45 -3.23
CA ASN A 116 5.22 -3.02 -3.41
C ASN A 116 6.52 -2.30 -3.79
N ASP A 117 6.46 -1.44 -4.79
CA ASP A 117 7.55 -0.53 -5.14
C ASP A 117 7.56 0.68 -4.20
N ASP A 118 7.92 0.43 -2.93
CA ASP A 118 7.82 1.41 -1.86
C ASP A 118 8.81 2.57 -2.05
N THR A 119 8.30 3.70 -2.50
CA THR A 119 9.07 4.94 -2.69
C THR A 119 9.71 5.49 -1.41
N ASN A 120 9.27 5.09 -0.20
CA ASN A 120 9.92 5.45 1.05
C ASN A 120 11.22 4.67 1.26
N LEU A 121 11.29 3.40 0.82
CA LEU A 121 12.53 2.65 0.79
C LEU A 121 13.52 3.26 -0.20
N VAL A 122 13.05 3.60 -1.40
CA VAL A 122 13.89 4.30 -2.41
C VAL A 122 14.41 5.64 -1.87
N SER A 123 13.58 6.37 -1.12
CA SER A 123 13.96 7.65 -0.51
C SER A 123 15.09 7.53 0.53
N ARG A 124 15.30 6.35 1.13
CA ARG A 124 16.22 6.14 2.25
C ARG A 124 17.44 5.31 1.87
N GLY A 125 17.26 4.28 1.04
CA GLY A 125 18.32 3.37 0.61
C GLY A 125 18.44 3.20 -0.90
N GLY A 126 17.77 4.03 -1.70
CA GLY A 126 17.75 3.86 -3.15
C GLY A 126 17.08 2.57 -3.60
N LEU A 127 17.27 2.21 -4.87
CA LEU A 127 16.76 0.95 -5.42
C LEU A 127 17.37 -0.27 -4.72
N GLU A 128 18.63 -0.19 -4.29
CA GLU A 128 19.28 -1.25 -3.53
C GLU A 128 18.53 -1.53 -2.21
N GLY A 129 18.16 -0.48 -1.47
CA GLY A 129 17.36 -0.61 -0.26
C GLY A 129 15.98 -1.19 -0.52
N LEU A 130 15.30 -0.77 -1.59
CA LEU A 130 14.02 -1.36 -2.00
C LEU A 130 14.17 -2.86 -2.28
N TYR A 131 15.12 -3.24 -3.13
CA TYR A 131 15.33 -4.63 -3.52
C TYR A 131 15.80 -5.50 -2.36
N TYR A 132 16.58 -4.95 -1.42
CA TYR A 132 16.95 -5.67 -0.20
C TYR A 132 15.71 -6.09 0.58
N VAL A 133 14.79 -5.14 0.86
CA VAL A 133 13.57 -5.44 1.61
C VAL A 133 12.68 -6.43 0.87
N GLN A 134 12.48 -6.22 -0.44
CA GLN A 134 11.69 -7.14 -1.25
C GLN A 134 12.26 -8.57 -1.20
N GLN A 135 13.58 -8.73 -1.33
CA GLN A 135 14.23 -10.04 -1.28
C GLN A 135 14.10 -10.71 0.10
N GLN A 136 14.32 -9.96 1.20
CA GLN A 136 14.17 -10.54 2.54
C GLN A 136 12.71 -10.92 2.84
N ALA A 137 11.75 -10.07 2.46
CA ALA A 137 10.34 -10.35 2.63
C ALA A 137 9.89 -11.58 1.80
N GLN A 138 10.32 -11.68 0.54
CA GLN A 138 10.06 -12.85 -0.32
C GLN A 138 10.66 -14.12 0.26
N LYS A 139 11.91 -14.06 0.75
CA LYS A 139 12.57 -15.19 1.42
C LYS A 139 11.75 -15.68 2.62
N LEU A 140 11.29 -14.77 3.47
CA LEU A 140 10.48 -15.13 4.63
C LEU A 140 9.12 -15.72 4.21
N LEU A 141 8.50 -15.18 3.16
CA LEU A 141 7.25 -15.72 2.61
C LEU A 141 7.41 -17.12 2.02
N TRP A 142 8.53 -17.41 1.35
CA TRP A 142 8.83 -18.77 0.87
C TRP A 142 9.01 -19.78 2.00
N GLN A 143 9.35 -19.32 3.20
CA GLN A 143 9.42 -20.14 4.41
C GLN A 143 8.06 -20.31 5.11
N GLY A 144 7.01 -19.67 4.60
CA GLY A 144 5.66 -19.69 5.19
C GLY A 144 5.23 -18.37 5.84
N GLY A 145 6.10 -17.36 5.86
CA GLY A 145 5.81 -16.05 6.44
C GLY A 145 5.62 -16.10 7.95
N VAL A 146 4.70 -15.29 8.48
CA VAL A 146 4.38 -15.30 9.91
C VAL A 146 3.45 -16.45 10.32
N LEU A 147 3.00 -17.27 9.37
CA LEU A 147 2.03 -18.35 9.62
C LEU A 147 2.67 -19.64 10.13
N VAL A 148 4.01 -19.72 10.14
CA VAL A 148 4.76 -20.88 10.61
C VAL A 148 5.37 -20.61 11.98
N GLU A 149 5.70 -21.68 12.70
CA GLU A 149 6.46 -21.59 13.96
C GLU A 149 7.77 -20.83 13.75
N GLY A 150 8.06 -19.84 14.59
CA GLY A 150 9.22 -18.96 14.45
C GLY A 150 9.05 -17.82 13.43
N GLY A 151 7.93 -17.74 12.71
CA GLY A 151 7.70 -16.76 11.65
C GLY A 151 7.59 -15.32 12.15
N ILE A 152 7.01 -15.12 13.33
CA ILE A 152 6.90 -13.79 13.96
C ILE A 152 8.30 -13.31 14.40
N GLU A 153 9.09 -14.19 15.01
CA GLU A 153 10.46 -13.92 15.45
C GLU A 153 11.38 -13.61 14.26
N ALA A 154 11.18 -14.31 13.13
CA ALA A 154 11.89 -14.01 11.90
C ALA A 154 11.48 -12.66 11.30
N MET A 155 10.20 -12.28 11.38
CA MET A 155 9.74 -10.95 10.97
C MET A 155 10.28 -9.84 11.89
N GLN A 156 10.40 -10.09 13.19
CA GLN A 156 11.05 -9.17 14.14
C GLN A 156 12.54 -9.01 13.82
N SER A 157 13.23 -10.10 13.53
CA SER A 157 14.63 -10.06 13.12
C SER A 157 14.83 -9.25 11.84
N LEU A 158 13.90 -9.38 10.88
CA LEU A 158 13.88 -8.52 9.70
C LEU A 158 13.67 -7.04 10.07
N ASP A 159 12.72 -6.72 10.97
CA ASP A 159 12.50 -5.34 11.43
C ASP A 159 13.75 -4.73 12.06
N ASP A 160 14.45 -5.47 12.92
CA ASP A 160 15.73 -5.06 13.51
C ASP A 160 16.79 -4.75 12.43
N GLU A 161 16.89 -5.58 11.40
CA GLU A 161 17.79 -5.33 10.27
C GLU A 161 17.40 -4.07 9.49
N LEU A 162 16.10 -3.81 9.28
CA LEU A 162 15.63 -2.61 8.59
C LEU A 162 15.96 -1.35 9.41
N ILE A 163 15.78 -1.40 10.73
CA ILE A 163 16.16 -0.32 11.66
C ILE A 163 17.66 -0.03 11.54
N LEU A 164 18.51 -1.06 11.63
CA LEU A 164 19.96 -0.91 11.52
C LEU A 164 20.41 -0.31 10.18
N ARG A 165 19.72 -0.69 9.09
CA ARG A 165 19.98 -0.17 7.74
C ARG A 165 19.30 1.17 7.46
N ASN A 166 18.57 1.71 8.42
CA ASN A 166 17.78 2.93 8.26
C ASN A 166 16.76 2.83 7.10
N LEU A 167 16.25 1.64 6.83
CA LEU A 167 15.22 1.34 5.84
C LEU A 167 13.85 1.35 6.52
N SER A 168 12.84 1.90 5.86
CA SER A 168 11.49 1.97 6.42
C SER A 168 10.46 1.68 5.31
N PRO A 169 9.70 0.58 5.39
CA PRO A 169 8.67 0.22 4.41
C PRO A 169 7.37 1.00 4.67
N GLY A 170 7.49 2.34 4.66
CA GLY A 170 6.41 3.25 5.03
C GLY A 170 5.25 3.28 4.04
N GLY A 171 5.53 3.15 2.74
CA GLY A 171 4.49 3.02 1.72
C GLY A 171 3.72 1.71 1.87
N SER A 172 4.41 0.62 2.18
CA SER A 172 3.75 -0.67 2.48
C SER A 172 2.88 -0.59 3.76
N ALA A 173 3.34 0.12 4.80
CA ALA A 173 2.52 0.38 5.99
C ALA A 173 1.27 1.24 5.69
N ASP A 174 1.40 2.26 4.85
CA ASP A 174 0.26 3.09 4.41
C ASP A 174 -0.77 2.23 3.64
N LEU A 175 -0.31 1.33 2.76
CA LEU A 175 -1.19 0.39 2.06
C LEU A 175 -1.83 -0.64 2.98
N LEU A 176 -1.13 -1.11 4.03
CA LEU A 176 -1.71 -1.97 5.06
C LEU A 176 -2.85 -1.25 5.79
N ALA A 177 -2.66 0.02 6.13
CA ALA A 177 -3.71 0.83 6.77
C ALA A 177 -4.95 0.99 5.87
N VAL A 178 -4.75 1.21 4.56
CA VAL A 178 -5.85 1.24 3.58
C VAL A 178 -6.52 -0.13 3.46
N THR A 179 -5.75 -1.22 3.48
CA THR A 179 -6.27 -2.60 3.46
C THR A 179 -7.17 -2.87 4.65
N TRP A 180 -6.68 -2.57 5.85
CA TRP A 180 -7.45 -2.70 7.09
C TRP A 180 -8.72 -1.88 7.04
N PHE A 181 -8.66 -0.62 6.62
CA PHE A 181 -9.83 0.23 6.47
C PHE A 181 -10.86 -0.36 5.50
N LEU A 182 -10.43 -0.75 4.29
CA LEU A 182 -11.32 -1.33 3.27
C LEU A 182 -11.93 -2.67 3.70
N SER A 183 -11.25 -3.45 4.55
CA SER A 183 -11.77 -4.73 5.07
C SER A 183 -13.07 -4.58 5.87
N HIS A 184 -13.39 -3.38 6.36
CA HIS A 184 -14.64 -3.08 7.09
C HIS A 184 -15.83 -2.83 6.16
N PHE A 185 -15.61 -2.84 4.85
CA PHE A 185 -16.65 -2.68 3.84
C PHE A 185 -16.87 -4.00 3.09
N PRO A 186 -18.10 -4.31 2.67
CA PRO A 186 -18.35 -5.46 1.79
C PRO A 186 -17.56 -5.31 0.49
N ALA A 187 -17.09 -6.43 -0.07
CA ALA A 187 -16.36 -6.42 -1.36
C ALA A 187 -17.19 -5.80 -2.49
N GLY A 188 -18.52 -5.98 -2.44
CA GLY A 188 -19.47 -5.61 -3.48
C GLY A 188 -19.46 -6.55 -4.66
N SER A 189 -20.39 -6.34 -5.59
CA SER A 189 -20.45 -7.12 -6.83
C SER A 189 -19.27 -6.80 -7.74
N LEU A 190 -18.65 -7.84 -8.33
CA LEU A 190 -17.57 -7.70 -9.32
C LEU A 190 -18.04 -7.04 -10.63
N TYR A 191 -19.36 -6.99 -10.83
CA TYR A 191 -20.02 -6.37 -11.97
C TYR A 191 -21.14 -5.46 -11.44
N PRO A 192 -21.26 -4.21 -11.92
CA PRO A 192 -22.50 -3.46 -11.76
C PRO A 192 -23.61 -4.17 -12.55
N GLU A 193 -24.80 -4.25 -11.97
CA GLU A 193 -26.03 -4.52 -12.73
C GLU A 193 -26.31 -3.43 -13.76
#